data_AF-A0A3D9UCR3-F1
#
_entry.id   AF-A0A3D9UCR3-F1
#
_cell.length_a   1.000
_cell.length_b   1.000
_cell.length_c   1.000
_cell.angle_alpha   90.00
_cell.angle_beta   90.00
_cell.angle_gamma   90.00
#
_symmetry.space_group_name_H-M   'P 1'
#
loop_
_entity.id
_entity.type
_entity.pdbx_description
1 polymer ?
#
loop_
_entity_poly.entity_id
_entity_poly.type
_entity_poly.pdbx_seq_one_letter_code
_entity_poly.pdbx_strand_id
1 'polypeptide(L)' 'MYSNRAARRLLGMPYKLSKSKRRVTISLLNLDSSDSKHQIPEHLSHSSFISIKRDTSSGKVTYHSGNAFYPKYLNTNQ' A
#
# COMPACT_ATOMS: atom_id res chain seq x y z
N MET A 1 -0.30 14.27 -19.20
CA MET A 1 0.27 14.47 -17.84
C MET A 1 -0.21 13.36 -16.91
N TYR A 2 0.67 12.75 -16.11
CA TYR A 2 0.25 11.78 -15.09
C TYR A 2 -0.45 12.50 -13.94
N SER A 3 -1.53 11.92 -13.40
CA SER A 3 -2.11 12.42 -12.15
C SER A 3 -1.12 12.20 -10.99
N ASN A 4 -1.13 13.09 -9.99
CA ASN A 4 -0.33 12.93 -8.77
C ASN A 4 -0.53 11.55 -8.10
N ARG A 5 -1.73 10.96 -8.23
CA ARG A 5 -2.01 9.60 -7.74
C ARG A 5 -1.22 8.54 -8.51
N ALA A 6 -1.19 8.64 -9.84
CA ALA A 6 -0.44 7.71 -10.68
C ALA A 6 1.06 7.82 -10.44
N ALA A 7 1.60 9.05 -10.33
CA ALA A 7 3.01 9.27 -10.00
C ALA A 7 3.38 8.65 -8.64
N ARG A 8 2.58 8.87 -7.60
CA ARG A 8 2.81 8.27 -6.27
C ARG A 8 2.79 6.74 -6.31
N ARG A 9 1.88 6.13 -7.08
CA ARG A 9 1.85 4.66 -7.28
C ARG A 9 3.10 4.13 -7.97
N LEU A 10 3.73 4.90 -8.85
CA LEU A 10 4.98 4.52 -9.51
C LEU A 10 6.18 4.62 -8.57
N LEU A 11 6.12 5.51 -7.58
CA LEU A 11 7.20 5.77 -6.61
C LEU A 11 7.03 5.02 -5.29
N GLY A 12 6.04 4.13 -5.16
CA GLY A 12 5.74 3.44 -3.90
C GLY A 12 5.22 4.38 -2.78
N MET A 13 4.86 5.61 -3.12
CA MET A 13 4.46 6.64 -2.16
C MET A 13 2.99 6.52 -1.76
N PRO A 14 2.64 6.86 -0.51
CA PRO A 14 1.27 6.81 -0.03
C PRO A 14 0.35 7.79 -0.78
N TYR A 15 -0.88 7.36 -1.05
CA TYR A 15 -1.87 8.14 -1.78
C TYR A 15 -3.30 7.91 -1.29
N LYS A 16 -4.21 8.85 -1.63
CA LYS A 16 -5.65 8.71 -1.35
C LYS A 16 -6.32 7.85 -2.42
N LEU A 17 -7.12 6.86 -2.02
CA LEU A 17 -7.70 5.87 -2.93
C LEU A 17 -8.44 6.52 -4.11
N SER A 18 -9.28 7.53 -3.84
CA SER A 18 -9.99 8.30 -4.85
C SER A 18 -10.31 9.72 -4.37
N LYS A 19 -10.81 10.58 -5.28
CA LYS A 19 -11.27 11.93 -4.94
C LYS A 19 -12.47 11.92 -3.98
N SER A 20 -13.34 10.91 -4.06
CA SER A 20 -14.50 10.73 -3.18
C SER A 20 -14.14 10.04 -1.86
N LYS A 21 -13.19 9.09 -1.87
CA LYS A 21 -12.73 8.36 -0.69
C LYS A 21 -11.48 8.99 -0.08
N ARG A 22 -11.56 10.28 0.30
CA ARG A 22 -10.42 11.06 0.81
C ARG A 22 -9.86 10.57 2.15
N ARG A 23 -10.71 9.89 2.94
CA ARG A 23 -10.38 9.30 4.25
C ARG A 23 -9.72 7.92 4.13
N VAL A 24 -9.69 7.35 2.92
CA VAL A 24 -9.03 6.07 2.65
C VAL A 24 -7.66 6.33 2.05
N THR A 25 -6.62 6.02 2.81
CA THR A 25 -5.23 6.13 2.39
C THR A 25 -4.65 4.75 2.15
N ILE A 26 -3.81 4.67 1.11
CA ILE A 26 -3.09 3.46 0.76
C ILE A 26 -1.60 3.76 0.85
N SER A 27 -0.88 2.93 1.58
CA SER A 27 0.57 2.99 1.74
C SER A 27 1.18 1.63 1.42
N LEU A 28 2.43 1.63 0.98
CA LEU A 28 3.22 0.41 0.80
C LEU A 28 4.05 0.16 2.07
N LEU A 29 4.17 -1.10 2.45
CA LEU A 29 4.99 -1.60 3.55
C LEU A 29 5.98 -2.60 2.97
N ASN A 30 7.25 -2.46 3.35
CA ASN A 30 8.29 -3.45 3.08
C ASN A 30 8.47 -4.34 4.31
N LEU A 31 8.25 -5.64 4.18
CA LEU A 31 8.33 -6.59 5.29
C LEU A 31 9.77 -6.89 5.67
N ASP A 32 10.68 -6.82 4.69
CA ASP A 32 12.11 -7.07 4.90
C ASP A 32 12.78 -5.95 5.70
N SER A 33 12.09 -4.81 5.87
CA SER A 33 12.53 -3.79 6.83
C SER A 33 12.28 -4.26 8.26
N SER A 34 13.33 -4.24 9.08
CA SER A 34 13.34 -4.72 10.48
C SER A 34 12.35 -4.01 11.42
N ASP A 35 11.64 -2.99 10.93
CA ASP A 35 10.66 -2.19 11.67
C ASP A 35 9.23 -2.72 11.58
N SER A 36 9.02 -3.87 10.92
CA SER A 36 7.71 -4.49 10.68
C SER A 36 7.08 -5.10 11.95
N LYS A 37 6.75 -4.29 12.97
CA LYS A 37 5.94 -4.71 14.15
C LYS A 37 4.45 -4.93 13.82
N HIS A 38 4.09 -5.03 12.55
CA HIS A 38 2.70 -5.21 12.14
C HIS A 38 2.35 -6.70 12.19
N GLN A 39 1.27 -7.04 12.92
CA GLN A 39 0.64 -8.37 12.81
C GLN A 39 0.01 -8.48 11.42
N ILE A 40 0.80 -9.01 10.50
CA ILE A 40 0.42 -9.23 9.11
C ILE A 40 -0.27 -10.59 9.03
N PRO A 41 -1.38 -10.72 8.27
CA PRO A 41 -2.00 -12.02 8.05
C PRO A 41 -1.03 -13.02 7.42
N GLU A 42 -1.08 -14.28 7.87
CA GLU A 42 -0.14 -15.35 7.49
C GLU A 42 -0.02 -15.55 5.97
N HIS A 43 -1.14 -15.45 5.25
CA HIS A 43 -1.19 -15.55 3.78
C HIS A 43 -0.46 -14.42 3.03
N LEU A 44 -0.12 -13.31 3.69
CA LEU A 44 0.67 -12.21 3.12
C LEU A 44 2.11 -12.19 3.65
N SER A 45 2.45 -13.02 4.63
CA SER A 45 3.78 -13.04 5.26
C SER A 45 4.91 -13.39 4.28
N HIS A 46 4.61 -14.16 3.23
CA HIS A 46 5.57 -14.56 2.21
C HIS A 46 5.86 -13.47 1.16
N SER A 47 5.17 -12.33 1.20
CA SER A 47 5.37 -11.22 0.26
C SER A 47 6.34 -10.19 0.83
N SER A 48 7.44 -9.88 0.13
CA SER A 48 8.37 -8.81 0.53
C SER A 48 7.68 -7.44 0.65
N PHE A 49 6.66 -7.18 -0.19
CA PHE A 49 5.91 -5.93 -0.15
C PHE A 49 4.40 -6.17 0.04
N ILE A 50 3.83 -5.46 1.02
CA ILE A 50 2.40 -5.44 1.32
C ILE A 50 1.86 -4.03 1.16
N SER A 51 0.60 -3.94 0.76
CA SER A 51 -0.11 -2.67 0.75
C SER A 51 -1.08 -2.58 1.93
N ILE A 52 -1.03 -1.45 2.62
CA ILE A 52 -1.91 -1.15 3.75
C ILE A 52 -2.97 -0.18 3.26
N LYS A 53 -4.23 -0.55 3.44
CA LYS A 53 -5.37 0.34 3.26
C LYS A 53 -5.88 0.74 4.64
N ARG A 54 -5.74 2.02 4.97
CA ARG A 54 -6.25 2.63 6.20
C ARG A 54 -7.45 3.48 5.88
N ASP A 55 -8.53 3.30 6.63
CA ASP A 55 -9.71 4.15 6.55
C ASP A 55 -9.85 4.93 7.85
N THR A 56 -9.62 6.24 7.79
CA THR A 56 -9.72 7.10 8.97
C THR A 56 -11.17 7.32 9.41
N SER A 57 -12.15 7.00 8.59
CA SER A 57 -13.56 7.14 8.96
C SER A 57 -14.04 6.01 9.87
N SER A 58 -13.55 4.79 9.65
CA SER A 58 -13.91 3.59 10.42
C SER A 58 -12.80 3.14 11.37
N GLY A 59 -11.62 3.75 11.30
CA GLY A 59 -10.42 3.30 12.03
C GLY A 59 -9.87 1.96 11.52
N LYS A 60 -10.48 1.37 10.48
CA LYS A 60 -10.14 0.03 10.01
C LYS A 60 -8.87 0.05 9.18
N VAL A 61 -7.95 -0.86 9.51
CA VAL A 61 -6.75 -1.14 8.74
C VAL A 61 -6.89 -2.52 8.10
N THR A 62 -6.65 -2.59 6.80
CA THR A 62 -6.66 -3.85 6.04
C THR A 62 -5.38 -4.00 5.25
N TYR A 63 -4.86 -5.22 5.20
CA TYR A 63 -3.64 -5.57 4.49
C TYR A 63 -4.00 -6.29 3.20
N HIS A 64 -3.27 -5.99 2.13
CA HIS A 64 -3.46 -6.55 0.80
C HIS A 64 -2.09 -6.82 0.17
N SER A 65 -2.01 -7.70 -0.83
CA SER A 65 -0.78 -7.87 -1.59
C SER A 65 -0.31 -6.53 -2.17
N GLY A 66 1.00 -6.28 -2.20
CA GLY A 66 1.51 -5.02 -2.74
C GLY A 66 1.07 -4.80 -4.20
N ASN A 67 0.92 -5.87 -4.98
CA ASN A 67 0.51 -5.84 -6.39
C ASN A 67 -0.91 -5.30 -6.58
N ALA A 68 -1.81 -5.47 -5.61
CA ALA A 68 -3.19 -4.97 -5.69
C ALA A 68 -3.25 -3.44 -5.87
N PHE A 69 -2.34 -2.71 -5.23
CA PHE A 69 -2.34 -1.24 -5.25
C PHE A 69 -1.08 -0.62 -5.87
N TYR A 70 0.05 -1.32 -5.93
CA TYR A 70 1.31 -0.82 -6.49
C TYR A 70 1.92 -1.76 -7.55
N PRO A 71 1.15 -2.18 -8.58
CA PRO A 71 1.62 -3.19 -9.53
C PRO A 71 2.89 -2.75 -10.28
N LYS A 72 2.92 -1.51 -10.76
CA LYS A 72 4.04 -0.98 -11.54
C LYS A 72 5.31 -0.76 -10.72
N TYR A 73 5.17 -0.35 -9.46
CA TYR A 73 6.30 -0.17 -8.57
C TYR A 73 6.97 -1.51 -8.26
N LEU A 74 6.17 -2.55 -8.02
CA LEU A 74 6.72 -3.89 -7.76
C LEU A 74 7.36 -4.51 -8.98
N ASN A 75 6.77 -4.34 -10.17
CA ASN A 75 7.42 -4.80 -11.40
C ASN A 75 8.81 -4.17 -11.65
N THR A 76 9.13 -3.05 -10.99
CA THR A 76 10.41 -2.36 -11.14
C THR A 76 11.38 -2.66 -9.98
N ASN A 77 10.86 -3.12 -8.83
CA ASN A 77 11.63 -3.28 -7.58
C ASN A 77 11.51 -4.69 -6.97
N GLN A 78 11.05 -5.68 -7.75
CA GLN A 78 11.15 -7.11 -7.46
C GLN A 78 12.41 -7.68 -8.08
#